data_AF-A0A9X8VEQ9-F1
#
_entry.id   AF-A0A9X8VEQ9-F1
#
_cell.length_a   1.000
_cell.length_b   1.000
_cell.length_c   1.000
_cell.angle_alpha   90.00
_cell.angle_beta   90.00
_cell.angle_gamma   90.00
#
_symmetry.space_group_name_H-M   'P 1'
#
loop_
_entity.id
_entity.type
_entity.pdbx_description
1 polymer ?
#
loop_
_entity_poly.entity_id
_entity_poly.type
_entity_poly.pdbx_seq_one_letter_code
_entity_poly.pdbx_strand_id
1 'polypeptide(L)'
;MAWNRRRGCTTSSDISRTGRRIECAICCPGKSISPHPKRQYGSNVTLTGKHSSLLVFLLFCNLTQAASFNCNLAKHSDERTICATPYLSELDVRLATTYRLLQQQLLMGGRGALQDEQNAWIKQRRHCDTDYHCLVQRYTQRQQELDALYRQHARPE
;
A
#
# COMPACT_ATOMS: atom_id res chain seq x y z
N MET A 1 44.57 7.37 13.74
CA MET A 1 43.64 6.21 13.69
C MET A 1 42.48 6.59 12.78
N ALA A 2 42.33 5.86 11.69
CA ALA A 2 41.44 6.18 10.57
C ALA A 2 40.00 5.79 10.87
N TRP A 3 39.03 6.60 10.41
CA TRP A 3 37.74 6.08 9.97
C TRP A 3 37.24 6.85 8.74
N ASN A 4 36.68 6.08 7.81
CA ASN A 4 36.59 6.31 6.38
C ASN A 4 35.10 6.46 5.98
N ARG A 5 34.80 7.42 5.09
CA ARG A 5 33.70 7.51 4.09
C ARG A 5 32.32 6.92 4.44
N ARG A 6 31.18 7.59 4.22
CA ARG A 6 30.66 8.34 3.04
C ARG A 6 29.57 9.33 3.51
N ARG A 7 29.60 10.62 3.12
CA ARG A 7 28.74 11.27 2.07
C ARG A 7 27.30 10.68 2.03
N GLY A 8 26.19 11.39 2.28
CA GLY A 8 25.86 12.81 2.39
C GLY A 8 24.50 13.02 1.69
N CYS A 9 23.54 13.71 2.30
CA CYS A 9 22.35 14.25 1.63
C CYS A 9 22.36 15.77 1.82
N THR A 10 22.70 16.49 0.77
CA THR A 10 22.65 17.96 0.72
C THR A 10 21.27 18.41 0.26
N THR A 11 20.71 19.40 0.95
CA THR A 11 19.43 20.03 0.66
C THR A 11 19.44 20.81 -0.65
N SER A 12 18.34 20.72 -1.40
CA SER A 12 18.14 21.30 -2.73
C SER A 12 17.93 22.81 -2.68
N SER A 13 18.98 23.56 -2.99
CA SER A 13 18.86 24.92 -3.52
C SER A 13 19.99 25.13 -4.54
N ASP A 14 19.80 24.64 -5.76
CA ASP A 14 20.30 25.24 -7.00
C ASP A 14 20.08 24.32 -8.21
N ILE A 15 20.07 24.94 -9.39
CA ILE A 15 20.18 24.38 -10.75
C ILE A 15 18.88 24.47 -11.58
N SER A 16 18.67 25.67 -12.14
CA SER A 16 18.24 25.84 -13.52
C SER A 16 19.45 25.73 -14.45
N ARG A 17 19.60 24.63 -15.19
CA ARG A 17 20.18 24.59 -16.55
C ARG A 17 20.28 23.14 -17.02
N THR A 18 19.46 22.80 -18.01
CA THR A 18 19.62 21.84 -19.12
C THR A 18 18.31 21.10 -19.36
N GLY A 19 17.67 21.42 -20.49
CA GLY A 19 16.44 20.80 -20.92
C GLY A 19 16.61 19.32 -21.26
N ARG A 20 16.18 18.46 -20.34
CA ARG A 20 15.82 17.08 -20.62
C ARG A 20 14.56 16.76 -19.84
N ARG A 21 13.46 16.50 -20.55
CA ARG A 21 12.23 15.92 -19.98
C ARG A 21 12.61 14.51 -19.50
N ILE A 22 12.88 14.36 -18.22
CA ILE A 22 12.95 13.05 -17.57
C ILE A 22 11.55 12.79 -17.01
N GLU A 23 10.85 11.85 -17.64
CA GLU A 23 9.63 11.26 -17.10
C GLU A 23 9.90 10.76 -15.68
N CYS A 24 9.18 11.29 -14.69
CA CYS A 24 9.12 10.70 -13.37
C CYS A 24 8.25 9.43 -13.42
N ALA A 25 8.82 8.34 -13.95
CA ALA A 25 8.36 6.99 -13.66
C ALA A 25 9.38 6.35 -12.70
N ILE A 26 9.24 6.64 -11.40
CA ILE A 26 9.89 5.84 -10.36
C ILE A 26 8.83 5.39 -9.36
N CYS A 27 8.28 4.21 -9.59
CA CYS A 27 7.78 3.36 -8.51
C CYS A 27 8.99 2.94 -7.66
N CYS A 28 9.02 3.34 -6.39
CA CYS A 28 9.94 2.74 -5.42
C CYS A 28 9.41 1.36 -5.00
N PRO A 29 10.19 0.27 -5.14
CA PRO A 29 9.84 -1.02 -4.59
C PRO A 29 10.28 -1.11 -3.12
N GLY A 30 9.31 -1.25 -2.22
CA GLY A 30 9.50 -1.29 -0.76
C GLY A 30 8.80 -2.47 -0.09
N LYS A 31 9.17 -3.69 -0.50
CA LYS A 31 9.22 -4.94 0.27
C LYS A 31 8.06 -5.29 1.22
N SER A 32 7.10 -6.08 0.72
CA SER A 32 6.39 -7.07 1.55
C SER A 32 7.21 -8.36 1.62
N ILE A 33 7.38 -8.90 2.82
CA ILE A 33 7.96 -10.23 3.06
C ILE A 33 6.81 -11.21 3.23
N SER A 34 6.69 -12.17 2.31
CA SER A 34 5.98 -13.44 2.51
C SER A 34 6.30 -14.43 1.38
N PRO A 35 6.07 -15.73 1.60
CA PRO A 35 7.05 -16.79 1.41
C PRO A 35 7.25 -17.18 -0.06
N HIS A 36 8.44 -17.70 -0.38
CA HIS A 36 8.74 -18.30 -1.68
C HIS A 36 7.65 -19.29 -2.13
N PRO A 37 7.27 -19.22 -3.40
CA PRO A 37 7.33 -20.44 -4.20
C PRO A 37 8.16 -20.24 -5.47
N LYS A 38 9.04 -21.23 -5.66
CA LYS A 38 9.76 -21.66 -6.87
C LYS A 38 10.00 -20.62 -7.97
N ARG A 39 11.24 -20.15 -7.99
CA ARG A 39 12.00 -19.84 -9.20
C ARG A 39 11.87 -21.00 -10.21
N GLN A 40 11.56 -20.66 -11.45
CA GLN A 40 12.02 -21.24 -12.73
C GLN A 40 10.86 -21.41 -13.72
N TYR A 41 10.90 -20.63 -14.81
CA TYR A 41 11.02 -21.24 -16.14
C TYR A 41 11.50 -20.17 -17.13
N GLY A 42 12.75 -20.26 -17.56
CA GLY A 42 13.20 -19.55 -18.75
C GLY A 42 12.73 -20.34 -19.96
N SER A 43 11.72 -19.84 -20.68
CA SER A 43 11.34 -20.35 -21.99
C SER A 43 11.87 -19.41 -23.06
N ASN A 44 12.88 -19.86 -23.79
CA ASN A 44 13.22 -19.27 -25.08
C ASN A 44 12.07 -19.58 -26.05
N VAL A 45 11.39 -18.55 -26.56
CA VAL A 45 10.35 -18.73 -27.59
C VAL A 45 10.96 -18.32 -28.93
N THR A 46 11.38 -19.32 -29.70
CA THR A 46 11.74 -19.17 -31.12
C THR A 46 10.45 -18.96 -31.93
N LEU A 47 10.25 -17.76 -32.44
CA LEU A 47 9.12 -17.40 -33.30
C LEU A 47 9.41 -17.79 -34.76
N THR A 48 8.80 -18.88 -35.25
CA THR A 48 8.61 -19.10 -36.68
C THR A 48 7.24 -19.75 -36.94
N GLY A 49 6.45 -19.18 -37.86
CA GLY A 49 5.39 -19.91 -38.56
C GLY A 49 3.95 -19.36 -38.48
N LYS A 50 3.62 -18.49 -39.43
CA LYS A 50 2.35 -18.37 -40.19
C LYS A 50 1.01 -18.24 -39.43
N HIS A 51 0.48 -17.02 -39.54
CA HIS A 51 -0.84 -16.51 -39.19
C HIS A 51 -2.02 -17.36 -39.68
N SER A 52 -2.88 -17.86 -38.76
CA SER A 52 -4.35 -17.87 -38.93
C SER A 52 -5.06 -18.34 -37.63
N SER A 53 -4.95 -17.54 -36.56
CA SER A 53 -5.88 -17.47 -35.41
C SER A 53 -5.24 -16.54 -34.40
N LEU A 54 -5.35 -15.23 -34.63
CA LEU A 54 -4.61 -14.21 -33.88
C LEU A 54 -5.54 -13.05 -33.51
N LEU A 55 -6.57 -13.31 -32.69
CA LEU A 55 -7.38 -12.22 -32.10
C LEU A 55 -8.17 -12.61 -30.84
N VAL A 56 -7.68 -13.56 -30.04
CA VAL A 56 -8.28 -13.88 -28.71
C VAL A 56 -7.17 -14.10 -27.69
N PHE A 57 -6.32 -13.11 -27.47
CA PHE A 57 -5.36 -13.12 -26.36
C PHE A 57 -4.97 -11.70 -25.92
N LEU A 58 -5.96 -10.81 -25.82
CA LEU A 58 -5.78 -9.49 -25.21
C LEU A 58 -6.94 -9.28 -24.24
N LEU A 59 -6.59 -8.87 -23.01
CA LEU A 59 -7.47 -8.37 -21.94
C LEU A 59 -7.89 -9.35 -20.84
N PHE A 60 -6.93 -9.92 -20.11
CA PHE A 60 -7.12 -10.16 -18.68
C PHE A 60 -5.94 -9.59 -17.90
N CYS A 61 -5.85 -8.25 -17.89
CA CYS A 61 -5.06 -7.58 -16.88
C CYS A 61 -5.88 -7.69 -15.59
N ASN A 62 -5.55 -8.66 -14.74
CA ASN A 62 -6.10 -8.72 -13.39
C ASN A 62 -5.58 -7.48 -12.67
N LEU A 63 -6.40 -6.42 -12.57
CA LEU A 63 -6.12 -5.32 -11.65
C LEU A 63 -6.15 -5.90 -10.24
N THR A 64 -4.99 -6.30 -9.75
CA THR A 64 -4.81 -6.67 -8.35
C THR A 64 -4.97 -5.40 -7.53
N GLN A 65 -6.20 -5.14 -7.07
CA GLN A 65 -6.48 -4.03 -6.18
C GLN A 65 -5.88 -4.38 -4.82
N ALA A 66 -4.84 -3.65 -4.43
CA ALA A 66 -4.12 -3.88 -3.20
C ALA A 66 -4.89 -3.24 -2.04
N ALA A 67 -5.82 -3.98 -1.44
CA ALA A 67 -6.33 -3.67 -0.11
C ALA A 67 -5.35 -4.21 0.95
N SER A 68 -5.46 -3.78 2.20
CA SER A 68 -4.64 -4.30 3.31
C SER A 68 -5.02 -5.73 3.73
N PHE A 69 -6.06 -6.30 3.13
CA PHE A 69 -6.56 -7.65 3.33
C PHE A 69 -6.76 -8.38 2.00
N ASN A 70 -6.97 -9.70 2.04
CA ASN A 70 -7.19 -10.50 0.85
C ASN A 70 -8.61 -10.32 0.30
N CYS A 71 -8.74 -9.63 -0.84
CA CYS A 71 -10.03 -9.36 -1.48
C CYS A 71 -10.82 -10.61 -1.88
N ASN A 72 -10.17 -11.75 -2.09
CA ASN A 72 -10.86 -13.02 -2.38
C ASN A 72 -11.57 -13.59 -1.14
N LEU A 73 -11.23 -13.09 0.06
CA LEU A 73 -11.80 -13.52 1.34
C LEU A 73 -12.75 -12.46 1.92
N ALA A 74 -13.10 -11.41 1.16
CA ALA A 74 -14.04 -10.38 1.57
C ALA A 74 -15.43 -11.00 1.84
N LYS A 75 -15.92 -10.88 3.07
CA LYS A 75 -17.21 -11.45 3.50
C LYS A 75 -18.29 -10.40 3.55
N HIS A 76 -17.91 -9.16 3.87
CA HIS A 76 -18.84 -8.06 4.03
C HIS A 76 -18.94 -7.22 2.75
N SER A 77 -20.04 -6.51 2.59
CA SER A 77 -20.30 -5.60 1.48
C SER A 77 -19.33 -4.43 1.46
N ASP A 78 -19.01 -3.83 2.61
CA ASP A 78 -17.98 -2.80 2.73
C ASP A 78 -16.62 -3.29 2.23
N GLU A 79 -16.22 -4.51 2.60
CA GLU A 79 -14.97 -5.13 2.15
C GLU A 79 -14.95 -5.33 0.63
N ARG A 80 -16.07 -5.76 0.04
CA ARG A 80 -16.18 -5.90 -1.43
C ARG A 80 -16.11 -4.55 -2.13
N THR A 81 -16.75 -3.52 -1.60
CA THR A 81 -16.69 -2.15 -2.14
C THR A 81 -15.28 -1.57 -2.05
N ILE A 82 -14.58 -1.78 -0.94
CA ILE A 82 -13.16 -1.39 -0.77
C ILE A 82 -12.30 -2.08 -1.81
N CYS A 83 -12.51 -3.38 -2.03
CA CYS A 83 -11.76 -4.16 -3.00
C CYS A 83 -12.01 -3.77 -4.45
N ALA A 84 -13.24 -3.36 -4.80
CA ALA A 84 -13.62 -2.97 -6.16
C ALA A 84 -13.26 -1.51 -6.51
N THR A 85 -12.88 -0.70 -5.52
CA THR A 85 -12.66 0.74 -5.69
C THR A 85 -11.21 1.10 -5.39
N PRO A 86 -10.39 1.45 -6.41
CA PRO A 86 -8.96 1.72 -6.21
C PRO A 86 -8.66 2.75 -5.12
N TYR A 87 -9.43 3.84 -5.07
CA TYR A 87 -9.24 4.89 -4.07
C TYR A 87 -9.50 4.40 -2.63
N LEU A 88 -10.57 3.62 -2.41
CA LEU A 88 -10.83 3.04 -1.08
C LEU A 88 -9.76 2.02 -0.68
N SER A 89 -9.26 1.25 -1.65
CA SER A 89 -8.14 0.32 -1.47
C SER A 89 -6.87 1.01 -1.00
N GLU A 90 -6.53 2.16 -1.61
CA GLU A 90 -5.39 2.99 -1.19
C GLU A 90 -5.55 3.57 0.22
N LEU A 91 -6.76 4.06 0.56
CA LEU A 91 -7.06 4.52 1.91
C LEU A 91 -6.88 3.41 2.94
N ASP A 92 -7.30 2.19 2.60
CA ASP A 92 -7.16 1.01 3.45
C ASP A 92 -5.69 0.64 3.68
N VAL A 93 -4.87 0.61 2.62
CA VAL A 93 -3.42 0.35 2.73
C VAL A 93 -2.71 1.41 3.56
N ARG A 94 -3.06 2.69 3.37
CA ARG A 94 -2.46 3.79 4.14
C ARG A 94 -2.76 3.64 5.63
N LEU A 95 -4.03 3.47 5.99
CA LEU A 95 -4.47 3.31 7.38
C LEU A 95 -3.79 2.11 8.02
N ALA A 96 -3.82 0.95 7.36
CA ALA A 96 -3.19 -0.26 7.86
C ALA A 96 -1.68 -0.10 8.06
N THR A 97 -1.02 0.72 7.24
CA THR A 97 0.40 1.02 7.38
C THR A 97 0.69 1.87 8.61
N THR A 98 -0.04 2.98 8.80
CA THR A 98 0.10 3.81 10.02
C THR A 98 -0.20 2.99 11.28
N TYR A 99 -1.26 2.17 11.26
CA TYR A 99 -1.60 1.28 12.36
C TYR A 99 -0.45 0.31 12.71
N ARG A 100 0.16 -0.33 11.71
CA ARG A 100 1.31 -1.24 11.93
C ARG A 100 2.52 -0.54 12.52
N LEU A 101 2.80 0.70 12.09
CA LEU A 101 3.90 1.50 12.66
C LEU A 101 3.63 1.82 14.13
N LEU A 102 2.42 2.26 14.45
CA LEU A 102 2.00 2.52 15.83
C LEU A 102 2.09 1.28 16.72
N GLN A 103 1.69 0.11 16.22
CA GLN A 103 1.84 -1.14 16.96
C GLN A 103 3.29 -1.42 17.35
N GLN A 104 4.26 -1.06 16.51
CA GLN A 104 5.68 -1.25 16.80
C GLN A 104 6.21 -0.25 17.83
N GLN A 105 5.67 0.96 17.88
CA GLN A 105 6.12 2.02 18.79
C GLN A 105 5.47 1.94 20.17
N LEU A 106 4.25 1.43 20.28
CA LEU A 106 3.54 1.37 21.55
C LEU A 106 3.99 0.15 22.40
N LEU A 107 4.12 0.40 23.71
CA LEU A 107 4.28 -0.64 24.73
C LEU A 107 3.00 -1.49 24.84
N MET A 108 3.09 -2.64 25.50
CA MET A 108 2.02 -3.67 25.48
C MET A 108 0.62 -3.15 25.87
N GLY A 109 0.52 -2.27 26.87
CA GLY A 109 -0.77 -1.67 27.27
C GLY A 109 -1.39 -0.79 26.18
N GLY A 110 -0.60 0.14 25.62
CA GLY A 110 -1.04 1.01 24.53
C GLY A 110 -1.31 0.24 23.23
N ARG A 111 -0.52 -0.80 22.95
CA ARG A 111 -0.73 -1.68 21.79
C ARG A 111 -2.04 -2.46 21.89
N GLY A 112 -2.37 -2.97 23.07
CA GLY A 112 -3.64 -3.65 23.33
C GLY A 112 -4.83 -2.72 23.11
N ALA A 113 -4.79 -1.53 23.71
CA ALA A 113 -5.83 -0.51 23.52
C ALA A 113 -6.00 -0.13 22.04
N LEU A 114 -4.89 0.12 21.32
CA LEU A 114 -4.92 0.43 19.89
C LEU A 114 -5.56 -0.70 19.06
N GLN A 115 -5.30 -1.96 19.41
CA GLN A 115 -5.89 -3.12 18.73
C GLN A 115 -7.39 -3.22 18.99
N ASP A 116 -7.84 -2.99 20.23
CA ASP A 116 -9.25 -3.02 20.58
C ASP A 116 -10.04 -1.92 19.86
N GLU A 117 -9.49 -0.70 19.84
CA GLU A 117 -10.06 0.42 19.07
C GLU A 117 -10.13 0.12 17.58
N GLN A 118 -9.09 -0.47 16.99
CA GLN A 118 -9.08 -0.81 15.58
C GLN A 118 -10.14 -1.87 15.25
N ASN A 119 -10.31 -2.88 16.11
CA ASN A 119 -11.36 -3.89 15.97
C ASN A 119 -12.76 -3.27 16.07
N ALA A 120 -12.95 -2.33 16.98
CA ALA A 120 -14.20 -1.58 17.11
C ALA A 120 -14.48 -0.73 15.86
N TRP A 121 -13.46 -0.04 15.34
CA TRP A 121 -13.56 0.75 14.12
C TRP A 121 -13.94 -0.11 12.90
N ILE A 122 -13.36 -1.31 12.74
CA ILE A 122 -13.74 -2.23 11.65
C ILE A 122 -15.24 -2.57 11.73
N LYS A 123 -15.77 -2.84 12.93
CA LYS A 123 -17.21 -3.09 13.13
C LYS A 123 -18.04 -1.88 12.76
N GLN A 124 -17.61 -0.68 13.14
CA GLN A 124 -18.30 0.57 12.81
C GLN A 124 -18.30 0.84 11.29
N ARG A 125 -17.17 0.63 10.62
CA ARG A 125 -17.03 0.83 9.16
C ARG A 125 -18.03 -0.03 8.38
N ARG A 126 -18.28 -1.26 8.83
CA ARG A 126 -19.26 -2.17 8.19
C ARG A 126 -20.66 -1.59 8.10
N HIS A 127 -21.04 -0.66 8.98
CA HIS A 127 -22.34 0.01 8.89
C HIS A 127 -22.47 0.93 7.67
N CYS A 128 -21.37 1.29 7.01
CA CYS A 128 -21.42 2.01 5.73
C CYS A 128 -21.90 1.12 4.57
N ASP A 129 -21.91 -0.21 4.72
CA ASP A 129 -22.28 -1.14 3.65
C ASP A 129 -21.53 -0.81 2.34
N THR A 130 -22.25 -0.48 1.26
CA THR A 130 -21.67 -0.13 -0.04
C THR A 130 -21.51 1.38 -0.29
N ASP A 131 -21.85 2.23 0.68
CA ASP A 131 -21.80 3.69 0.54
C ASP A 131 -20.34 4.20 0.49
N TYR A 132 -19.93 4.61 -0.70
CA TYR A 132 -18.59 5.16 -0.97
C TYR A 132 -18.26 6.38 -0.09
N HIS A 133 -19.18 7.34 0.04
CA HIS A 133 -18.91 8.58 0.78
C HIS A 133 -18.80 8.30 2.28
N CYS A 134 -19.66 7.43 2.81
CA CYS A 134 -19.55 6.95 4.19
C CYS A 134 -18.19 6.28 4.44
N LEU A 135 -17.76 5.39 3.54
CA LEU A 135 -16.47 4.71 3.66
C LEU A 135 -15.29 5.69 3.64
N VAL A 136 -15.27 6.61 2.67
CA VAL A 136 -14.24 7.66 2.62
C VAL A 136 -14.19 8.45 3.92
N GLN A 137 -15.33 8.89 4.44
CA GLN A 137 -15.40 9.63 5.70
C GLN A 137 -14.85 8.81 6.87
N ARG A 138 -15.22 7.52 6.99
CA ARG A 138 -14.71 6.63 8.05
C ARG A 138 -13.21 6.42 7.98
N TYR A 139 -12.65 6.29 6.77
CA TYR A 139 -11.21 6.19 6.58
C TYR A 139 -10.49 7.49 6.92
N THR A 140 -10.98 8.63 6.43
CA THR A 140 -10.36 9.94 6.71
C THR A 140 -10.34 10.24 8.20
N GLN A 141 -11.46 10.03 8.90
CA GLN A 141 -11.52 10.23 10.34
C GLN A 141 -10.50 9.36 11.09
N ARG A 142 -10.49 8.05 10.81
CA ARG A 142 -9.58 7.13 11.49
C ARG A 142 -8.11 7.41 11.16
N GLN A 143 -7.81 7.77 9.92
CA GLN A 143 -6.45 8.17 9.55
C GLN A 143 -5.98 9.38 10.37
N GLN A 144 -6.84 10.39 10.56
CA GLN A 144 -6.50 11.56 11.37
C GLN A 144 -6.22 11.21 12.84
N GLU A 145 -7.02 10.30 13.42
CA GLU A 145 -6.81 9.78 14.77
C GLU A 145 -5.45 9.09 14.89
N LEU A 146 -5.14 8.16 13.97
CA LEU A 146 -3.87 7.43 13.97
C LEU A 146 -2.67 8.35 13.69
N ASP A 147 -2.80 9.33 12.79
CA ASP A 147 -1.73 10.30 12.52
C ASP A 147 -1.46 11.20 13.72
N ALA A 148 -2.49 11.58 14.47
CA ALA A 148 -2.35 12.35 15.70
C ALA A 148 -1.61 11.52 16.77
N LEU A 149 -2.01 10.26 16.96
CA LEU A 149 -1.34 9.34 17.87
C LEU A 149 0.12 9.11 17.45
N TYR A 150 0.37 8.94 16.15
CA TYR A 150 1.71 8.75 15.62
C TYR A 150 2.60 9.96 15.93
N ARG A 151 2.11 11.19 15.72
CA ARG A 151 2.86 12.41 16.08
C ARG A 151 3.19 12.52 17.56
N GLN A 152 2.30 12.05 18.45
CA GLN A 152 2.55 12.07 19.90
C GLN A 152 3.65 11.10 20.32
N HIS A 153 3.76 9.96 19.63
CA HIS A 153 4.74 8.90 19.94
C HIS A 153 5.97 8.89 19.01
N ALA A 154 6.01 9.73 17.98
CA ALA A 154 7.12 9.86 17.04
C ALA A 154 8.30 10.70 17.59
N ARG A 155 8.43 10.88 18.91
CA ARG A 155 9.63 11.50 19.50
C ARG A 155 10.82 10.55 19.29
N PRO A 156 11.83 10.91 18.48
CA PRO A 156 13.05 10.13 18.35
C PRO A 156 14.00 10.46 19.51
N GLU A 157 14.75 9.46 19.97
CA GLU A 157 16.07 9.68 20.59
C GLU A 157 17.14 9.69 19.50
#